data_AF-A0A7D5R7R0-F1
#
_entry.id   AF-A0A7D5R7R0-F1
#
_cell.length_a   1.000
_cell.length_b   1.000
_cell.length_c   1.000
_cell.angle_alpha   90.00
_cell.angle_beta   90.00
_cell.angle_gamma   90.00
#
_symmetry.space_group_name_H-M   'P 1'
#
loop_
_entity.id
_entity.type
_entity.pdbx_description
1 polymer ?
#
loop_
_entity_poly.entity_id
_entity_poly.type
_entity_poly.pdbx_seq_one_letter_code
_entity_poly.pdbx_strand_id
1 'polypeptide(L)'
;MFRKKSMPNDEKSGSKIEHKMPGFDNISSIFKGNSKNELIIEDSLIEESLPISETDLPKPSNNKAVQLIQEVQKLEDRTIKPFVDYNEGRLFYPILSKIGEVQDNITCLDDLVADGILEKKVYEKLIVCPIHPDTFSSSMRLYCPKCHSMSVEKLNLFEHKKCGYITESANFDFTDSGNSSCPSCNKLIKNFEKEIRVPAMWYQCDDCSEKFDNAVIKLHCRKHEHDFDTNSGQFVTTFSYKLKNSEISINSDTNQIKDELLKLLEGFNFTAKLNISIKGKSGNVHDIPIYAKSQTSSESILIFIKNQNNGIDQTDMNSILVPKLDIDPTHTVLVTVSGINDGVENLAKHYGIHLISEPDFSQILTRVEEFVSEWYSQNHSKPASSSFESLVSDLKSKKGGKK
;
A
#
# COMPACT_ATOMS: atom_id res chain seq x y z
N MET A 1 -70.51 -49.06 6.36
CA MET A 1 -70.96 -50.41 5.97
C MET A 1 -69.72 -51.26 5.66
N PHE A 2 -69.72 -52.55 6.03
CA PHE A 2 -68.73 -53.63 5.70
C PHE A 2 -67.21 -53.31 5.81
N ARG A 3 -66.44 -53.75 6.82
CA ARG A 3 -65.92 -55.12 7.12
C ARG A 3 -65.33 -55.86 5.91
N LYS A 4 -64.25 -56.66 5.95
CA LYS A 4 -63.05 -56.98 6.78
C LYS A 4 -62.60 -58.39 6.28
N LYS A 5 -61.32 -58.79 6.48
CA LYS A 5 -60.70 -60.14 6.22
C LYS A 5 -60.21 -60.38 4.77
N SER A 6 -59.13 -61.16 4.49
CA SER A 6 -58.18 -61.90 5.38
C SER A 6 -56.89 -62.32 4.64
N MET A 7 -55.76 -62.37 5.38
CA MET A 7 -54.57 -63.23 5.17
C MET A 7 -54.84 -64.65 5.72
N PRO A 8 -54.16 -65.74 5.29
CA PRO A 8 -52.71 -66.00 5.48
C PRO A 8 -52.06 -66.81 4.30
N ASN A 9 -50.83 -67.41 4.30
CA ASN A 9 -49.69 -67.52 5.24
C ASN A 9 -48.36 -67.88 4.49
N ASP A 10 -47.21 -67.78 5.18
CA ASP A 10 -45.94 -68.58 5.12
C ASP A 10 -45.28 -69.06 3.78
N GLU A 11 -43.95 -69.16 3.62
CA GLU A 11 -42.84 -69.41 4.59
C GLU A 11 -41.53 -68.59 4.41
N LYS A 12 -40.95 -68.21 5.56
CA LYS A 12 -39.51 -68.26 5.99
C LYS A 12 -38.34 -67.88 5.05
N SER A 13 -37.65 -66.78 5.39
CA SER A 13 -36.25 -66.71 5.90
C SER A 13 -35.79 -65.23 5.85
N GLY A 14 -35.16 -64.56 6.83
CA GLY A 14 -34.66 -64.93 8.15
C GLY A 14 -33.74 -63.81 8.70
N SER A 15 -34.28 -62.92 9.56
CA SER A 15 -33.59 -62.02 10.55
C SER A 15 -32.39 -61.12 10.12
N LYS A 16 -32.39 -59.78 10.29
CA LYS A 16 -32.34 -58.95 11.55
C LYS A 16 -31.01 -59.08 12.34
N ILE A 17 -30.38 -58.07 12.98
CA ILE A 17 -30.68 -56.63 13.22
C ILE A 17 -29.39 -55.85 13.66
N GLU A 18 -29.51 -54.52 13.68
CA GLU A 18 -28.68 -53.37 14.16
C GLU A 18 -27.61 -53.50 15.29
N HIS A 19 -26.73 -52.46 15.34
CA HIS A 19 -26.30 -51.62 16.50
C HIS A 19 -24.86 -51.67 17.10
N LYS A 20 -24.39 -50.44 17.46
CA LYS A 20 -23.40 -49.96 18.48
C LYS A 20 -21.95 -49.62 18.10
N MET A 21 -21.49 -48.46 18.62
CA MET A 21 -20.08 -48.05 18.86
C MET A 21 -19.57 -48.61 20.21
N PRO A 22 -18.25 -48.84 20.39
CA PRO A 22 -17.27 -47.85 20.94
C PRO A 22 -16.03 -47.65 20.00
N GLY A 23 -14.91 -46.98 20.34
CA GLY A 23 -14.54 -46.16 21.53
C GLY A 23 -13.19 -46.57 22.20
N PHE A 24 -12.35 -45.58 22.59
CA PHE A 24 -10.98 -45.70 23.19
C PHE A 24 -9.88 -46.27 22.23
N ASP A 25 -8.58 -45.95 22.30
CA ASP A 25 -7.79 -45.04 23.17
C ASP A 25 -6.45 -44.58 22.51
N ASN A 26 -5.74 -43.64 23.13
CA ASN A 26 -4.37 -43.19 22.76
C ASN A 26 -3.30 -44.32 22.78
N ILE A 27 -2.30 -44.28 21.89
CA ILE A 27 -0.86 -44.44 22.24
C ILE A 27 0.02 -43.58 21.33
N SER A 28 0.97 -42.86 21.91
CA SER A 28 2.06 -42.14 21.23
C SER A 28 3.41 -42.86 21.40
N SER A 29 4.43 -42.41 20.66
CA SER A 29 5.84 -42.87 20.63
C SER A 29 6.17 -44.04 19.69
N ILE A 30 7.20 -43.81 18.85
CA ILE A 30 8.40 -44.63 18.67
C ILE A 30 9.45 -43.72 18.02
N PHE A 31 10.53 -43.47 18.76
CA PHE A 31 11.76 -42.83 18.28
C PHE A 31 12.91 -43.85 18.45
N LYS A 32 13.98 -43.65 17.67
CA LYS A 32 15.26 -44.39 17.65
C LYS A 32 15.29 -45.61 16.72
N GLY A 33 16.13 -45.52 15.69
CA GLY A 33 16.53 -46.64 14.84
C GLY A 33 17.87 -47.24 15.28
N ASN A 34 18.52 -47.98 14.39
CA ASN A 34 19.97 -48.24 14.46
C ASN A 34 20.57 -48.56 13.09
N SER A 35 21.90 -48.70 13.04
CA SER A 35 22.73 -48.58 11.83
C SER A 35 23.40 -49.89 11.37
N LYS A 36 23.96 -49.84 10.14
CA LYS A 36 25.18 -50.51 9.61
C LYS A 36 25.13 -51.81 8.76
N ASN A 37 26.09 -51.80 7.81
CA ASN A 37 26.72 -52.87 7.00
C ASN A 37 25.89 -53.48 5.82
N GLU A 38 26.47 -53.79 4.64
CA GLU A 38 27.84 -53.59 4.11
C GLU A 38 27.90 -53.56 2.57
N LEU A 39 29.09 -53.31 2.00
CA LEU A 39 29.36 -53.00 0.58
C LEU A 39 29.71 -54.23 -0.28
N ILE A 40 29.44 -54.17 -1.59
CA ILE A 40 30.29 -54.73 -2.66
C ILE A 40 30.36 -53.71 -3.81
N ILE A 41 31.56 -53.50 -4.36
CA ILE A 41 31.89 -52.58 -5.47
C ILE A 41 32.70 -53.36 -6.50
N GLU A 42 32.44 -53.14 -7.80
CA GLU A 42 33.41 -53.27 -8.90
C GLU A 42 32.84 -52.65 -10.19
N ASP A 43 33.64 -52.23 -11.16
CA ASP A 43 34.36 -50.93 -11.22
C ASP A 43 34.53 -50.53 -12.70
N SER A 44 34.35 -49.24 -13.08
CA SER A 44 34.77 -48.72 -14.41
C SER A 44 34.76 -47.18 -14.53
N LEU A 45 35.81 -46.55 -13.97
CA LEU A 45 36.55 -45.40 -14.51
C LEU A 45 35.81 -44.18 -15.14
N ILE A 46 35.66 -43.14 -14.32
CA ILE A 46 36.16 -41.75 -14.51
C ILE A 46 35.92 -41.04 -15.86
N GLU A 47 35.14 -39.96 -15.82
CA GLU A 47 35.63 -38.64 -16.29
C GLU A 47 35.20 -37.55 -15.30
N GLU A 48 36.11 -36.61 -15.02
CA GLU A 48 36.06 -35.67 -13.89
C GLU A 48 35.43 -34.34 -14.33
N SER A 49 34.39 -33.85 -13.64
CA SER A 49 33.78 -32.54 -13.95
C SER A 49 33.62 -31.66 -12.72
N LEU A 50 34.02 -30.39 -12.89
CA LEU A 50 34.13 -29.36 -11.87
C LEU A 50 32.77 -28.82 -11.40
N PRO A 51 32.68 -28.22 -10.20
CA PRO A 51 31.42 -27.69 -9.67
C PRO A 51 30.88 -26.54 -10.53
N ILE A 52 29.58 -26.60 -10.80
CA ILE A 52 28.84 -25.59 -11.57
C ILE A 52 28.73 -24.30 -10.73
N SER A 53 29.12 -23.18 -11.33
CA SER A 53 29.11 -21.85 -10.70
C SER A 53 27.72 -21.23 -10.62
N GLU A 54 27.38 -20.65 -9.47
CA GLU A 54 26.19 -19.82 -9.26
C GLU A 54 26.29 -18.44 -9.97
N THR A 55 26.12 -18.41 -11.29
CA THR A 55 25.85 -17.17 -12.04
C THR A 55 25.00 -17.46 -13.27
N ASP A 56 23.71 -17.09 -13.23
CA ASP A 56 23.04 -16.25 -14.25
C ASP A 56 21.54 -16.13 -13.95
N LEU A 57 21.21 -15.29 -12.97
CA LEU A 57 19.92 -14.61 -12.91
C LEU A 57 20.14 -13.19 -13.46
N PRO A 58 19.33 -12.72 -14.43
CA PRO A 58 19.57 -11.44 -15.09
C PRO A 58 19.22 -10.28 -14.14
N LYS A 59 20.23 -9.79 -13.43
CA LYS A 59 20.15 -8.52 -12.70
C LYS A 59 19.71 -7.41 -13.66
N PRO A 60 18.81 -6.50 -13.25
CA PRO A 60 18.47 -5.36 -14.09
C PRO A 60 19.74 -4.55 -14.37
N SER A 61 19.99 -4.27 -15.66
CA SER A 61 21.04 -3.33 -16.05
C SER A 61 20.86 -2.03 -15.26
N ASN A 62 21.96 -1.51 -14.70
CA ASN A 62 21.96 -0.30 -13.85
C ASN A 62 21.16 0.87 -14.49
N ASN A 63 21.17 0.96 -15.82
CA ASN A 63 20.36 1.91 -16.59
C ASN A 63 18.83 1.70 -16.42
N LYS A 64 18.33 0.46 -16.49
CA LYS A 64 16.90 0.12 -16.31
C LYS A 64 16.40 0.41 -14.89
N ALA A 65 17.21 0.10 -13.87
CA ALA A 65 16.90 0.43 -12.47
C ALA A 65 16.69 1.94 -12.27
N VAL A 66 17.61 2.75 -12.80
CA VAL A 66 17.51 4.23 -12.77
C VAL A 66 16.27 4.73 -13.50
N GLN A 67 15.99 4.20 -14.71
CA GLN A 67 14.77 4.56 -15.46
C GLN A 67 13.49 4.19 -14.71
N LEU A 68 13.45 3.05 -14.01
CA LEU A 68 12.28 2.64 -13.22
C LEU A 68 12.04 3.62 -12.08
N ILE A 69 13.09 4.01 -11.35
CA ILE A 69 13.00 5.01 -10.28
C ILE A 69 12.47 6.34 -10.83
N GLN A 70 12.93 6.78 -12.00
CA GLN A 70 12.43 7.99 -12.66
C GLN A 70 10.95 7.88 -13.06
N GLU A 71 10.48 6.73 -13.52
CA GLU A 71 9.06 6.51 -13.82
C GLU A 71 8.20 6.45 -12.55
N VAL A 72 8.70 5.88 -11.46
CA VAL A 72 8.00 5.83 -10.16
C VAL A 72 7.92 7.21 -9.51
N GLN A 73 8.95 8.05 -9.67
CA GLN A 73 8.94 9.43 -9.18
C GLN A 73 7.86 10.31 -9.83
N LYS A 74 7.38 9.94 -11.03
CA LYS A 74 6.27 10.62 -11.74
C LYS A 74 4.88 10.20 -11.22
N LEU A 75 4.79 9.16 -10.39
CA LEU A 75 3.53 8.75 -9.76
C LEU A 75 3.29 9.58 -8.49
N GLU A 76 2.06 10.03 -8.28
CA GLU A 76 1.65 10.85 -7.13
C GLU A 76 1.96 10.19 -5.77
N ASP A 77 1.60 8.90 -5.62
CA ASP A 77 1.85 8.12 -4.41
C ASP A 77 3.18 7.35 -4.44
N ARG A 78 3.95 7.47 -5.53
CA ARG A 78 5.26 6.83 -5.74
C ARG A 78 5.24 5.31 -5.53
N THR A 79 4.09 4.70 -5.81
CA THR A 79 3.82 3.28 -5.56
C THR A 79 3.58 2.55 -6.88
N ILE A 80 4.46 1.60 -7.20
CA ILE A 80 4.21 0.57 -8.20
C ILE A 80 3.09 -0.32 -7.67
N LYS A 81 1.94 -0.29 -8.35
CA LYS A 81 0.80 -1.17 -8.05
C LYS A 81 0.76 -2.33 -9.06
N PRO A 82 0.37 -3.53 -8.62
CA PRO A 82 0.08 -4.62 -9.54
C PRO A 82 -1.22 -4.33 -10.31
N PHE A 83 -1.36 -4.97 -11.45
CA PHE A 83 -2.59 -5.06 -12.22
C PHE A 83 -2.91 -6.55 -12.42
N VAL A 84 -4.19 -6.89 -12.27
CA VAL A 84 -4.72 -8.24 -12.44
C VAL A 84 -5.66 -8.24 -13.64
N ASP A 85 -5.27 -8.93 -14.71
CA ASP A 85 -6.18 -9.22 -15.81
C ASP A 85 -6.89 -10.54 -15.52
N TYR A 86 -8.17 -10.45 -15.11
CA TYR A 86 -9.00 -11.61 -14.80
C TYR A 86 -9.41 -12.43 -16.03
N ASN A 87 -9.31 -11.89 -17.24
CA ASN A 87 -9.64 -12.58 -18.49
C ASN A 87 -8.44 -13.41 -18.97
N GLU A 88 -7.25 -12.81 -19.03
CA GLU A 88 -5.98 -13.51 -19.29
C GLU A 88 -5.57 -14.42 -18.12
N GLY A 89 -6.04 -14.10 -16.90
CA GLY A 89 -5.66 -14.75 -15.65
C GLY A 89 -4.24 -14.40 -15.21
N ARG A 90 -3.77 -13.18 -15.48
CA ARG A 90 -2.37 -12.75 -15.26
C ARG A 90 -2.25 -11.63 -14.22
N LEU A 91 -1.14 -11.64 -13.49
CA LEU A 91 -0.67 -10.57 -12.61
C LEU A 91 0.56 -9.91 -13.24
N PHE A 92 0.57 -8.59 -13.36
CA PHE A 92 1.71 -7.86 -13.91
C PHE A 92 1.80 -6.41 -13.40
N TYR A 93 2.92 -5.74 -13.65
CA TYR A 93 3.20 -4.36 -13.24
C TYR A 93 3.34 -3.46 -14.48
N PRO A 94 2.29 -2.70 -14.84
CA PRO A 94 2.26 -1.94 -16.10
C PRO A 94 3.43 -0.96 -16.29
N ILE A 95 4.03 -0.47 -15.21
CA ILE A 95 5.16 0.46 -15.24
C ILE A 95 6.44 -0.14 -15.85
N LEU A 96 6.63 -1.47 -15.76
CA LEU A 96 7.85 -2.14 -16.24
C LEU A 96 7.99 -2.06 -17.77
N SER A 97 6.89 -2.05 -18.53
CA SER A 97 6.99 -1.91 -19.99
C SER A 97 7.53 -0.54 -20.42
N LYS A 98 7.38 0.50 -19.60
CA LYS A 98 7.93 1.84 -19.89
C LYS A 98 9.47 1.86 -19.96
N ILE A 99 10.13 0.93 -19.28
CA ILE A 99 11.59 0.77 -19.26
C ILE A 99 12.08 -0.39 -20.15
N GLY A 100 11.19 -0.93 -20.99
CA GLY A 100 11.48 -2.11 -21.81
C GLY A 100 11.77 -3.37 -20.98
N GLU A 101 11.12 -3.51 -19.83
CA GLU A 101 11.20 -4.68 -18.95
C GLU A 101 9.91 -5.51 -19.02
N VAL A 102 10.01 -6.82 -18.77
CA VAL A 102 8.84 -7.72 -18.83
C VAL A 102 7.92 -7.41 -17.66
N GLN A 103 6.61 -7.26 -17.91
CA GLN A 103 5.69 -6.74 -16.90
C GLN A 103 5.43 -7.69 -15.72
N ASP A 104 5.72 -8.99 -15.85
CA ASP A 104 5.65 -9.98 -14.77
C ASP A 104 7.00 -10.26 -14.10
N ASN A 105 8.07 -9.51 -14.43
CA ASN A 105 9.40 -9.64 -13.81
C ASN A 105 9.40 -9.08 -12.36
N ILE A 106 8.90 -9.88 -11.43
CA ILE A 106 8.89 -9.61 -9.98
C ILE A 106 10.32 -9.49 -9.44
N THR A 107 11.28 -10.26 -9.95
CA THR A 107 12.68 -10.25 -9.50
C THR A 107 13.31 -8.85 -9.64
N CYS A 108 13.03 -8.14 -10.75
CA CYS A 108 13.50 -6.77 -10.95
C CYS A 108 13.02 -5.79 -9.85
N LEU A 109 11.83 -6.04 -9.28
CA LEU A 109 11.28 -5.24 -8.18
C LEU A 109 11.84 -5.69 -6.83
N ASP A 110 12.02 -6.99 -6.62
CA ASP A 110 12.57 -7.56 -5.39
C ASP A 110 14.08 -7.25 -5.21
N ASP A 111 14.85 -7.18 -6.30
CA ASP A 111 16.25 -6.70 -6.29
C ASP A 111 16.33 -5.27 -5.73
N LEU A 112 15.45 -4.37 -6.18
CA LEU A 112 15.39 -2.99 -5.70
C LEU A 112 14.88 -2.88 -4.24
N VAL A 113 14.19 -3.90 -3.72
CA VAL A 113 13.86 -4.01 -2.30
C VAL A 113 15.07 -4.47 -1.49
N ALA A 114 15.84 -5.42 -2.01
CA ALA A 114 17.10 -5.88 -1.40
C ALA A 114 18.16 -4.75 -1.33
N ASP A 115 18.26 -3.93 -2.39
CA ASP A 115 19.08 -2.71 -2.43
C ASP A 115 18.54 -1.58 -1.52
N GLY A 116 17.35 -1.77 -0.92
CA GLY A 116 16.74 -0.80 -0.01
C GLY A 116 16.16 0.45 -0.69
N ILE A 117 16.00 0.44 -2.01
CA ILE A 117 15.44 1.54 -2.80
C ILE A 117 13.90 1.51 -2.73
N LEU A 118 13.32 0.31 -2.80
CA LEU A 118 11.89 0.07 -2.66
C LEU A 118 11.55 -0.54 -1.29
N GLU A 119 10.34 -0.28 -0.80
CA GLU A 119 9.68 -1.05 0.25
C GLU A 119 8.58 -1.92 -0.38
N LYS A 120 8.57 -3.22 -0.05
CA LYS A 120 7.55 -4.18 -0.48
C LYS A 120 6.41 -4.19 0.52
N LYS A 121 5.18 -3.95 0.07
CA LYS A 121 3.96 -3.94 0.88
C LYS A 121 2.93 -4.90 0.29
N VAL A 122 2.11 -5.52 1.14
CA VAL A 122 0.97 -6.31 0.67
C VAL A 122 -0.04 -5.36 0.01
N TYR A 123 -0.44 -5.66 -1.22
CA TYR A 123 -1.47 -4.90 -1.92
C TYR A 123 -2.84 -5.52 -1.68
N GLU A 124 -3.02 -6.78 -2.06
CA GLU A 124 -4.23 -7.57 -1.75
C GLU A 124 -3.91 -9.06 -1.59
N LYS A 125 -4.91 -9.84 -1.20
CA LYS A 125 -4.87 -11.32 -1.23
C LYS A 125 -5.97 -11.82 -2.15
N LEU A 126 -5.57 -12.45 -3.24
CA LEU A 126 -6.46 -13.03 -4.25
C LEU A 126 -6.76 -14.48 -3.89
N ILE A 127 -8.02 -14.89 -4.04
CA ILE A 127 -8.40 -16.30 -3.95
C ILE A 127 -8.29 -16.90 -5.35
N VAL A 128 -7.34 -17.81 -5.54
CA VAL A 128 -7.09 -18.52 -6.80
C VAL A 128 -7.57 -19.97 -6.72
N CYS A 129 -7.66 -20.59 -7.89
CA CYS A 129 -7.98 -22.00 -8.00
C CYS A 129 -6.89 -22.88 -7.36
N PRO A 130 -7.22 -23.85 -6.49
CA PRO A 130 -6.22 -24.68 -5.80
C PRO A 130 -5.39 -25.59 -6.73
N ILE A 131 -5.88 -25.89 -7.93
CA ILE A 131 -5.15 -26.67 -8.94
C ILE A 131 -4.49 -25.78 -10.03
N HIS A 132 -4.79 -24.48 -10.05
CA HIS A 132 -4.21 -23.50 -10.99
C HIS A 132 -3.82 -22.22 -10.25
N PRO A 133 -2.90 -22.27 -9.27
CA PRO A 133 -2.62 -21.13 -8.38
C PRO A 133 -2.00 -19.93 -9.10
N ASP A 134 -1.28 -20.16 -10.20
CA ASP A 134 -0.66 -19.11 -11.02
C ASP A 134 -1.65 -18.45 -12.00
N THR A 135 -2.94 -18.79 -11.94
CA THR A 135 -4.00 -18.27 -12.80
C THR A 135 -5.00 -17.42 -12.01
N PHE A 136 -4.90 -16.10 -12.19
CA PHE A 136 -5.69 -15.09 -11.48
C PHE A 136 -7.07 -14.86 -12.13
N SER A 137 -7.84 -15.94 -12.34
CA SER A 137 -9.08 -15.93 -13.14
C SER A 137 -10.29 -16.48 -12.37
N SER A 138 -10.33 -16.23 -11.06
CA SER A 138 -11.43 -16.63 -10.18
C SER A 138 -12.62 -15.67 -10.26
N SER A 139 -13.84 -16.19 -10.24
CA SER A 139 -15.06 -15.39 -10.06
C SER A 139 -16.09 -16.14 -9.21
N MET A 140 -16.98 -15.42 -8.55
CA MET A 140 -18.05 -16.02 -7.74
C MET A 140 -19.21 -16.49 -8.64
N ARG A 141 -19.80 -17.65 -8.31
CA ARG A 141 -21.07 -18.12 -8.88
C ARG A 141 -22.04 -18.52 -7.75
N LEU A 142 -23.33 -18.30 -8.02
CA LEU A 142 -24.44 -18.73 -7.18
C LEU A 142 -25.12 -19.93 -7.85
N TYR A 143 -25.50 -20.91 -7.05
CA TYR A 143 -26.20 -22.11 -7.49
C TYR A 143 -27.44 -22.38 -6.63
N CYS A 144 -28.49 -22.90 -7.27
CA CYS A 144 -29.68 -23.34 -6.57
C CYS A 144 -29.36 -24.51 -5.63
N PRO A 145 -29.78 -24.47 -4.35
CA PRO A 145 -29.54 -25.57 -3.40
C PRO A 145 -30.32 -26.85 -3.75
N LYS A 146 -31.40 -26.75 -4.54
CA LYS A 146 -32.28 -27.88 -4.90
C LYS A 146 -31.87 -28.61 -6.19
N CYS A 147 -31.53 -27.87 -7.26
CA CYS A 147 -31.21 -28.46 -8.57
C CYS A 147 -29.78 -28.20 -9.05
N HIS A 148 -28.99 -27.40 -8.31
CA HIS A 148 -27.62 -27.00 -8.67
C HIS A 148 -27.48 -26.26 -10.02
N SER A 149 -28.56 -25.68 -10.56
CA SER A 149 -28.48 -24.73 -11.67
C SER A 149 -27.86 -23.40 -11.24
N MET A 150 -27.17 -22.73 -12.17
CA MET A 150 -26.68 -21.36 -12.05
C MET A 150 -27.71 -20.30 -12.49
N SER A 151 -28.85 -20.68 -13.07
CA SER A 151 -29.93 -19.74 -13.40
C SER A 151 -30.67 -19.38 -12.11
N VAL A 152 -30.13 -18.37 -11.43
CA VAL A 152 -30.54 -17.92 -10.09
C VAL A 152 -30.67 -16.41 -10.12
N GLU A 153 -31.91 -15.94 -10.10
CA GLU A 153 -32.25 -14.53 -10.08
C GLU A 153 -32.49 -13.99 -8.67
N LYS A 154 -32.28 -12.69 -8.50
CA LYS A 154 -32.41 -12.01 -7.19
C LYS A 154 -33.85 -11.57 -6.95
N LEU A 155 -34.45 -12.10 -5.88
CA LEU A 155 -35.84 -11.85 -5.48
C LEU A 155 -35.87 -10.91 -4.27
N ASN A 156 -36.14 -9.62 -4.52
CA ASN A 156 -36.32 -8.66 -3.44
C ASN A 156 -37.68 -8.90 -2.76
N LEU A 157 -37.68 -9.03 -1.43
CA LEU A 157 -38.90 -9.00 -0.63
C LEU A 157 -39.17 -7.56 -0.18
N PHE A 158 -40.43 -7.16 -0.16
CA PHE A 158 -40.90 -5.88 0.34
C PHE A 158 -41.93 -6.09 1.44
N GLU A 159 -41.75 -5.40 2.57
CA GLU A 159 -42.66 -5.43 3.70
C GLU A 159 -43.32 -4.07 3.92
N HIS A 160 -44.65 -4.05 3.99
CA HIS A 160 -45.40 -2.88 4.42
C HIS A 160 -45.40 -2.78 5.96
N LYS A 161 -44.56 -1.90 6.51
CA LYS A 161 -44.29 -1.74 7.95
C LYS A 161 -45.54 -1.53 8.81
N LYS A 162 -46.63 -0.97 8.27
CA LYS A 162 -47.88 -0.71 9.03
C LYS A 162 -48.76 -1.94 9.25
N CYS A 163 -48.61 -3.01 8.46
CA CYS A 163 -49.41 -4.24 8.62
C CYS A 163 -48.61 -5.55 8.56
N GLY A 164 -47.30 -5.49 8.29
CA GLY A 164 -46.42 -6.66 8.21
C GLY A 164 -46.63 -7.53 6.97
N TYR A 165 -47.38 -7.07 5.96
CA TYR A 165 -47.55 -7.80 4.72
C TYR A 165 -46.23 -7.81 3.93
N ILE A 166 -45.73 -9.01 3.62
CA ILE A 166 -44.54 -9.24 2.82
C ILE A 166 -44.96 -9.77 1.45
N THR A 167 -44.37 -9.23 0.39
CA THR A 167 -44.54 -9.70 -0.99
C THR A 167 -43.24 -9.56 -1.76
N GLU A 168 -43.16 -10.24 -2.89
CA GLU A 168 -42.02 -10.20 -3.81
C GLU A 168 -42.15 -9.01 -4.76
N SER A 169 -41.02 -8.43 -5.18
CA SER A 169 -41.00 -7.32 -6.15
C SER A 169 -41.69 -7.64 -7.48
N ALA A 170 -41.69 -8.91 -7.90
CA ALA A 170 -42.36 -9.35 -9.12
C ALA A 170 -43.91 -9.39 -9.01
N ASN A 171 -44.44 -9.53 -7.79
CA ASN A 171 -45.89 -9.64 -7.57
C ASN A 171 -46.55 -8.28 -7.27
N PHE A 172 -45.76 -7.27 -6.91
CA PHE A 172 -46.25 -5.93 -6.63
C PHE A 172 -45.13 -4.89 -6.79
N ASP A 173 -45.26 -4.03 -7.81
CA ASP A 173 -44.37 -2.89 -7.98
C ASP A 173 -44.80 -1.72 -7.10
N PHE A 174 -44.06 -1.53 -6.00
CA PHE A 174 -44.28 -0.43 -5.07
C PHE A 174 -43.81 0.94 -5.61
N THR A 175 -43.16 0.99 -6.78
CA THR A 175 -42.71 2.23 -7.43
C THR A 175 -43.75 2.82 -8.38
N ASP A 176 -44.78 2.05 -8.76
CA ASP A 176 -45.91 2.54 -9.52
C ASP A 176 -46.85 3.40 -8.63
N SER A 177 -46.96 4.68 -8.99
CA SER A 177 -47.86 5.64 -8.34
C SER A 177 -49.35 5.39 -8.63
N GLY A 178 -49.68 4.60 -9.66
CA GLY A 178 -51.05 4.18 -9.96
C GLY A 178 -51.56 3.05 -9.06
N ASN A 179 -50.67 2.24 -8.47
CA ASN A 179 -51.01 1.02 -7.75
C ASN A 179 -50.53 0.99 -6.28
N SER A 180 -50.29 2.14 -5.65
CA SER A 180 -49.64 2.23 -4.33
C SER A 180 -50.51 1.81 -3.12
N SER A 181 -51.42 0.84 -3.24
CA SER A 181 -52.25 0.34 -2.11
C SER A 181 -51.84 -1.07 -1.69
N CYS A 182 -51.51 -1.26 -0.41
CA CYS A 182 -51.08 -2.56 0.11
C CYS A 182 -52.16 -3.65 -0.09
N PRO A 183 -51.88 -4.76 -0.81
CA PRO A 183 -52.88 -5.81 -1.14
C PRO A 183 -53.55 -6.47 0.07
N SER A 184 -52.89 -6.47 1.23
CA SER A 184 -53.41 -7.13 2.44
C SER A 184 -54.32 -6.24 3.29
N CYS A 185 -54.08 -4.93 3.35
CA CYS A 185 -54.82 -4.02 4.22
C CYS A 185 -55.50 -2.85 3.48
N ASN A 186 -55.39 -2.80 2.15
CA ASN A 186 -55.94 -1.77 1.26
C ASN A 186 -55.61 -0.32 1.66
N LYS A 187 -54.54 -0.11 2.42
CA LYS A 187 -54.07 1.23 2.80
C LYS A 187 -53.13 1.75 1.72
N LEU A 188 -53.38 2.99 1.29
CA LEU A 188 -52.49 3.74 0.41
C LEU A 188 -51.15 4.00 1.11
N ILE A 189 -50.08 3.62 0.43
CA ILE A 189 -48.67 3.83 0.78
C ILE A 189 -48.30 5.21 0.27
N LYS A 190 -48.12 6.18 1.17
CA LYS A 190 -47.91 7.60 0.79
C LYS A 190 -46.44 7.99 0.69
N ASN A 191 -45.57 7.27 1.36
CA ASN A 191 -44.13 7.46 1.29
C ASN A 191 -43.44 6.09 1.34
N PHE A 192 -42.88 5.66 0.20
CA PHE A 192 -42.25 4.35 0.04
C PHE A 192 -41.13 4.11 1.06
N GLU A 193 -40.15 5.01 1.17
CA GLU A 193 -38.99 4.88 2.07
C GLU A 193 -39.40 4.72 3.55
N LYS A 194 -40.40 5.49 3.98
CA LYS A 194 -40.89 5.46 5.37
C LYS A 194 -41.77 4.24 5.64
N GLU A 195 -42.59 3.80 4.69
CA GLU A 195 -43.64 2.80 4.92
C GLU A 195 -43.26 1.38 4.46
N ILE A 196 -42.31 1.22 3.54
CA ILE A 196 -41.79 -0.07 3.07
C ILE A 196 -40.39 -0.33 3.63
N ARG A 197 -40.04 -1.60 3.87
CA ARG A 197 -38.64 -2.06 4.04
C ARG A 197 -38.39 -3.29 3.18
N VAL A 198 -37.12 -3.57 2.90
CA VAL A 198 -36.65 -4.86 2.38
C VAL A 198 -36.21 -5.70 3.59
N PRO A 199 -36.98 -6.68 4.08
CA PRO A 199 -36.65 -7.41 5.30
C PRO A 199 -35.57 -8.47 5.08
N ALA A 200 -35.49 -9.04 3.88
CA ALA A 200 -34.55 -10.08 3.49
C ALA A 200 -34.28 -10.06 1.98
N MET A 201 -33.19 -10.70 1.57
CA MET A 201 -32.84 -10.96 0.18
C MET A 201 -33.09 -12.44 -0.11
N TRP A 202 -33.99 -12.75 -1.04
CA TRP A 202 -34.22 -14.11 -1.52
C TRP A 202 -33.67 -14.26 -2.94
N TYR A 203 -33.63 -15.51 -3.39
CA TYR A 203 -33.28 -15.91 -4.74
C TYR A 203 -34.39 -16.80 -5.29
N GLN A 204 -34.56 -16.80 -6.61
CA GLN A 204 -35.41 -17.73 -7.33
C GLN A 204 -34.57 -18.43 -8.41
N CYS A 205 -34.72 -19.75 -8.55
CA CYS A 205 -34.12 -20.48 -9.66
C CYS A 205 -35.10 -20.61 -10.82
N ASP A 206 -34.70 -20.24 -12.04
CA ASP A 206 -35.58 -20.29 -13.21
C ASP A 206 -35.87 -21.72 -13.67
N ASP A 207 -34.88 -22.62 -13.55
CA ASP A 207 -34.98 -24.01 -14.04
C ASP A 207 -35.89 -24.90 -13.17
N CYS A 208 -36.08 -24.58 -11.89
CA CYS A 208 -36.88 -25.40 -10.97
C CYS A 208 -37.91 -24.62 -10.13
N SER A 209 -38.03 -23.31 -10.35
CA SER A 209 -38.91 -22.37 -9.65
C SER A 209 -38.77 -22.32 -8.12
N GLU A 210 -37.71 -22.90 -7.56
CA GLU A 210 -37.47 -22.90 -6.11
C GLU A 210 -37.08 -21.50 -5.63
N LYS A 211 -37.58 -21.11 -4.46
CA LYS A 211 -37.26 -19.84 -3.78
C LYS A 211 -36.51 -20.14 -2.49
N PHE A 212 -35.38 -19.45 -2.28
CA PHE A 212 -34.43 -19.76 -1.20
C PHE A 212 -33.64 -18.52 -0.80
N ASP A 213 -33.19 -18.44 0.46
CA ASP A 213 -32.27 -17.41 0.95
C ASP A 213 -30.80 -17.90 1.04
N ASN A 214 -30.61 -19.21 0.99
CA ASN A 214 -29.33 -19.91 1.15
C ASN A 214 -28.75 -20.43 -0.19
N ALA A 215 -28.47 -19.52 -1.12
CA ALA A 215 -27.80 -19.87 -2.37
C ALA A 215 -26.44 -20.56 -2.13
N VAL A 216 -26.13 -21.61 -2.89
CA VAL A 216 -24.83 -22.30 -2.81
C VAL A 216 -23.78 -21.45 -3.53
N ILE A 217 -22.82 -20.93 -2.77
CA ILE A 217 -21.73 -20.12 -3.29
C ILE A 217 -20.56 -21.01 -3.67
N LYS A 218 -20.07 -20.88 -4.91
CA LYS A 218 -18.80 -21.46 -5.37
C LYS A 218 -17.93 -20.42 -6.03
N LEU A 219 -16.64 -20.72 -6.13
CA LEU A 219 -15.71 -20.00 -6.98
C LEU A 219 -15.55 -20.77 -8.30
N HIS A 220 -15.36 -20.03 -9.38
CA HIS A 220 -15.23 -20.55 -10.73
C HIS A 220 -13.95 -20.03 -11.36
N CYS A 221 -13.07 -20.94 -11.78
CA CYS A 221 -11.85 -20.64 -12.51
C CYS A 221 -12.20 -20.51 -14.01
N ARG A 222 -12.33 -19.27 -14.51
CA ARG A 222 -12.82 -19.03 -15.88
C ARG A 222 -11.91 -19.62 -16.96
N LYS A 223 -10.59 -19.43 -16.81
CA LYS A 223 -9.60 -19.92 -17.78
C LYS A 223 -9.57 -21.44 -17.95
N HIS A 224 -10.01 -22.20 -16.94
CA HIS A 224 -10.02 -23.66 -16.94
C HIS A 224 -11.44 -24.24 -16.78
N GLU A 225 -12.46 -23.39 -16.92
CA GLU A 225 -13.90 -23.70 -16.94
C GLU A 225 -14.42 -24.67 -15.86
N HIS A 226 -13.88 -24.61 -14.64
CA HIS A 226 -14.34 -25.46 -13.54
C HIS A 226 -14.58 -24.70 -12.24
N ASP A 227 -15.42 -25.28 -11.40
CA ASP A 227 -15.71 -24.77 -10.06
C ASP A 227 -14.77 -25.33 -9.00
N PHE A 228 -14.66 -24.63 -7.88
CA PHE A 228 -14.04 -25.06 -6.64
C PHE A 228 -14.74 -24.40 -5.44
N ASP A 229 -14.70 -25.05 -4.28
CA ASP A 229 -15.36 -24.55 -3.08
C ASP A 229 -14.57 -23.40 -2.46
N THR A 230 -15.26 -22.43 -1.87
CA THR A 230 -14.65 -21.25 -1.22
C THR A 230 -13.58 -21.63 -0.19
N ASN A 231 -13.82 -22.69 0.58
CA ASN A 231 -12.89 -23.22 1.58
C ASN A 231 -11.66 -23.92 0.99
N SER A 232 -11.70 -24.31 -0.29
CA SER A 232 -10.59 -24.94 -1.00
C SER A 232 -9.71 -23.96 -1.74
N GLY A 233 -10.16 -22.70 -1.92
CA GLY A 233 -9.42 -21.67 -2.64
C GLY A 233 -8.09 -21.33 -1.96
N GLN A 234 -7.02 -21.24 -2.75
CA GLN A 234 -5.71 -20.84 -2.25
C GLN A 234 -5.59 -19.32 -2.22
N PHE A 235 -4.94 -18.75 -1.21
CA PHE A 235 -4.68 -17.32 -1.12
C PHE A 235 -3.29 -17.00 -1.68
N VAL A 236 -3.24 -16.26 -2.79
CA VAL A 236 -2.00 -15.66 -3.31
C VAL A 236 -1.92 -14.20 -2.87
N THR A 237 -0.80 -13.80 -2.30
CA THR A 237 -0.56 -12.42 -1.86
C THR A 237 0.09 -11.65 -3.00
N THR A 238 -0.52 -10.54 -3.44
CA THR A 238 0.11 -9.61 -4.39
C THR A 238 0.77 -8.48 -3.62
N PHE A 239 1.76 -7.84 -4.25
CA PHE A 239 2.58 -6.82 -3.61
C PHE A 239 2.52 -5.51 -4.39
N SER A 240 2.58 -4.41 -3.65
CA SER A 240 2.93 -3.10 -4.18
C SER A 240 4.35 -2.75 -3.72
N TYR A 241 5.03 -1.92 -4.52
CA TYR A 241 6.39 -1.49 -4.25
C TYR A 241 6.44 0.02 -4.25
N LYS A 242 6.73 0.62 -3.10
CA LYS A 242 6.82 2.07 -2.97
C LYS A 242 8.29 2.47 -2.84
N LEU A 243 8.68 3.64 -3.33
CA LEU A 243 10.02 4.16 -2.99
C LEU A 243 10.14 4.28 -1.47
N LYS A 244 11.15 3.62 -0.89
CA LYS A 244 11.39 3.57 0.57
C LYS A 244 11.55 4.96 1.16
N ASN A 245 12.18 5.84 0.38
CA ASN A 245 12.29 7.25 0.66
C ASN A 245 11.18 8.04 -0.07
N SER A 246 9.91 7.65 0.03
CA SER A 246 8.84 8.30 -0.77
C SER A 246 8.57 9.76 -0.36
N GLU A 247 9.00 10.18 0.83
CA GLU A 247 9.12 11.59 1.27
C GLU A 247 10.08 12.43 0.39
N ILE A 248 10.83 11.82 -0.53
CA ILE A 248 11.72 12.50 -1.49
C ILE A 248 10.95 13.29 -2.59
N SER A 249 9.63 13.50 -2.51
CA SER A 249 8.94 14.49 -3.40
C SER A 249 9.41 15.90 -3.10
N ILE A 250 10.03 16.07 -1.94
CA ILE A 250 10.68 17.27 -1.49
C ILE A 250 12.21 17.15 -1.69
N ASN A 251 12.82 15.96 -1.69
CA ASN A 251 14.29 15.80 -1.61
C ASN A 251 15.08 15.68 -2.92
N SER A 252 14.49 15.64 -4.13
CA SER A 252 15.28 16.04 -5.31
C SER A 252 15.75 17.49 -5.11
N ASP A 253 14.81 18.33 -4.74
CA ASP A 253 14.98 19.77 -4.65
C ASP A 253 15.54 20.17 -3.27
N THR A 254 15.28 19.39 -2.21
CA THR A 254 15.90 19.59 -0.88
C THR A 254 17.36 19.15 -0.87
N ASN A 255 17.76 18.14 -1.66
CA ASN A 255 19.19 17.87 -1.80
C ASN A 255 19.87 18.94 -2.66
N GLN A 256 19.22 19.42 -3.73
CA GLN A 256 19.74 20.56 -4.49
C GLN A 256 19.87 21.83 -3.63
N ILE A 257 18.82 22.23 -2.88
CA ILE A 257 18.92 23.40 -2.00
C ILE A 257 19.90 23.18 -0.85
N LYS A 258 20.09 21.95 -0.34
CA LYS A 258 21.15 21.64 0.63
C LYS A 258 22.53 21.98 0.06
N ASP A 259 22.82 21.56 -1.18
CA ASP A 259 24.10 21.84 -1.84
C ASP A 259 24.27 23.33 -2.19
N GLU A 260 23.19 24.05 -2.51
CA GLU A 260 23.21 25.49 -2.78
C GLU A 260 23.35 26.32 -1.49
N LEU A 261 22.65 25.94 -0.40
CA LEU A 261 22.81 26.51 0.94
C LEU A 261 24.21 26.25 1.51
N LEU A 262 24.79 25.06 1.26
CA LEU A 262 26.15 24.73 1.66
C LEU A 262 27.15 25.72 1.04
N LYS A 263 27.09 25.92 -0.29
CA LYS A 263 27.94 26.86 -1.03
C LYS A 263 27.73 28.31 -0.60
N LEU A 264 26.48 28.71 -0.34
CA LEU A 264 26.13 30.03 0.19
C LEU A 264 26.84 30.26 1.53
N LEU A 265 26.71 29.34 2.47
CA LEU A 265 27.33 29.43 3.81
C LEU A 265 28.86 29.42 3.72
N GLU A 266 29.45 28.57 2.88
CA GLU A 266 30.89 28.55 2.60
C GLU A 266 31.38 29.90 2.03
N GLY A 267 30.58 30.56 1.18
CA GLY A 267 30.83 31.91 0.67
C GLY A 267 30.88 32.99 1.74
N PHE A 268 30.22 32.79 2.89
CA PHE A 268 30.30 33.65 4.07
C PHE A 268 31.31 33.13 5.13
N ASN A 269 32.34 32.39 4.71
CA ASN A 269 33.41 31.86 5.60
C ASN A 269 32.90 30.94 6.73
N PHE A 270 31.81 30.19 6.50
CA PHE A 270 31.44 29.09 7.37
C PHE A 270 32.07 27.77 6.91
N THR A 271 32.36 26.88 7.85
CA THR A 271 32.54 25.46 7.57
C THR A 271 31.18 24.80 7.74
N ALA A 272 30.50 24.51 6.63
CA ALA A 272 29.19 23.91 6.61
C ALA A 272 29.26 22.38 6.37
N LYS A 273 28.28 21.63 6.87
CA LYS A 273 28.17 20.17 6.73
C LYS A 273 26.70 19.74 6.63
N LEU A 274 26.42 18.80 5.74
CA LEU A 274 25.10 18.20 5.56
C LEU A 274 24.92 16.94 6.41
N ASN A 275 23.68 16.70 6.87
CA ASN A 275 23.21 15.48 7.52
C ASN A 275 24.18 14.97 8.62
N ILE A 276 24.58 15.87 9.54
CA ILE A 276 25.59 15.58 10.56
C ILE A 276 24.97 15.30 11.93
N SER A 277 25.42 14.24 12.57
CA SER A 277 25.07 13.90 13.95
C SER A 277 25.88 14.77 14.93
N ILE A 278 25.22 15.59 15.75
CA ILE A 278 25.82 16.46 16.77
C ILE A 278 25.42 15.99 18.16
N LYS A 279 26.39 15.85 19.06
CA LYS A 279 26.14 15.54 20.48
C LYS A 279 25.77 16.82 21.24
N GLY A 280 24.56 16.87 21.79
CA GLY A 280 24.08 17.98 22.61
C GLY A 280 24.61 17.97 24.05
N LYS A 281 24.30 19.02 24.82
CA LYS A 281 24.71 19.21 26.22
C LYS A 281 24.20 18.10 27.15
N SER A 282 23.03 17.52 26.84
CA SER A 282 22.43 16.37 27.54
C SER A 282 23.18 15.06 27.31
N GLY A 283 24.06 15.01 26.31
CA GLY A 283 24.75 13.80 25.85
C GLY A 283 23.99 13.01 24.78
N ASN A 284 22.74 13.38 24.46
CA ASN A 284 22.03 12.85 23.30
C ASN A 284 22.69 13.27 21.99
N VAL A 285 22.46 12.50 20.93
CA VAL A 285 22.94 12.78 19.57
C VAL A 285 21.75 13.16 18.70
N HIS A 286 21.87 14.27 17.97
CA HIS A 286 20.83 14.82 17.09
C HIS A 286 21.34 14.87 15.66
N ASP A 287 20.55 14.37 14.72
CA ASP A 287 20.88 14.47 13.30
C ASP A 287 20.39 15.79 12.73
N ILE A 288 21.34 16.61 12.25
CA ILE A 288 21.10 17.97 11.79
C ILE A 288 21.18 18.04 10.26
N PRO A 289 20.14 18.55 9.55
CA PRO A 289 20.12 18.61 8.10
C PRO A 289 21.27 19.45 7.52
N ILE A 290 21.51 20.65 8.07
CA ILE A 290 22.68 21.48 7.78
C ILE A 290 23.18 22.11 9.09
N TYR A 291 24.47 21.92 9.38
CA TYR A 291 25.19 22.65 10.43
C TYR A 291 26.28 23.49 9.80
N ALA A 292 26.36 24.76 10.20
CA ALA A 292 27.44 25.66 9.80
C ALA A 292 28.10 26.25 11.04
N LYS A 293 29.43 26.24 11.07
CA LYS A 293 30.23 26.90 12.11
C LYS A 293 31.14 27.93 11.48
N SER A 294 31.22 29.13 12.06
CA SER A 294 32.12 30.17 11.57
C SER A 294 33.58 29.70 11.61
N GLN A 295 34.36 30.06 10.59
CA GLN A 295 35.81 29.83 10.58
C GLN A 295 36.56 30.88 11.42
N THR A 296 35.95 32.03 11.71
CA THR A 296 36.56 33.18 12.39
C THR A 296 36.07 33.38 13.82
N SER A 297 34.90 32.85 14.17
CA SER A 297 34.26 32.99 15.49
C SER A 297 33.80 31.64 16.04
N SER A 298 33.30 31.62 17.28
CA SER A 298 32.68 30.43 17.88
C SER A 298 31.23 30.20 17.44
N GLU A 299 30.69 31.04 16.55
CA GLU A 299 29.28 31.05 16.19
C GLU A 299 28.87 29.87 15.30
N SER A 300 27.59 29.50 15.37
CA SER A 300 27.04 28.44 14.54
C SER A 300 25.55 28.59 14.20
N ILE A 301 25.17 28.07 13.04
CA ILE A 301 23.79 27.99 12.55
C ILE A 301 23.37 26.51 12.46
N LEU A 302 22.15 26.22 12.91
CA LEU A 302 21.40 25.03 12.47
C LEU A 302 20.37 25.46 11.41
N ILE A 303 20.32 24.80 10.25
CA ILE A 303 19.23 24.97 9.28
C ILE A 303 18.43 23.66 9.18
N PHE A 304 17.14 23.76 9.46
CA PHE A 304 16.16 22.70 9.30
C PHE A 304 15.35 22.96 8.05
N ILE A 305 15.19 21.91 7.23
CA ILE A 305 14.35 21.95 6.04
C ILE A 305 13.18 21.02 6.30
N LYS A 306 11.97 21.57 6.34
CA LYS A 306 10.72 20.81 6.56
C LYS A 306 9.72 21.21 5.51
N ASN A 307 9.06 20.23 4.92
CA ASN A 307 8.01 20.42 3.94
C ASN A 307 7.00 19.30 4.14
N GLN A 308 5.72 19.64 4.17
CA GLN A 308 4.60 18.76 4.41
C GLN A 308 3.44 19.14 3.48
N ASN A 309 2.69 18.16 2.98
CA ASN A 309 1.51 18.43 2.15
C ASN A 309 0.40 19.17 2.93
N ASN A 310 0.34 18.98 4.25
CA ASN A 310 -0.68 19.55 5.14
C ASN A 310 -0.19 20.80 5.90
N GLY A 311 0.90 21.41 5.45
CA GLY A 311 1.57 22.52 6.15
C GLY A 311 2.39 22.08 7.37
N ILE A 312 3.23 22.99 7.85
CA ILE A 312 4.07 22.80 9.05
C ILE A 312 3.23 22.97 10.30
N ASP A 313 3.29 22.01 11.22
CA ASP A 313 2.52 22.00 12.46
C ASP A 313 3.39 22.13 13.74
N GLN A 314 2.77 21.99 14.92
CA GLN A 314 3.48 22.02 16.19
C GLN A 314 4.38 20.78 16.41
N THR A 315 4.06 19.64 15.78
CA THR A 315 4.85 18.41 15.82
C THR A 315 6.18 18.60 15.09
N ASP A 316 6.15 19.22 13.91
CA ASP A 316 7.34 19.62 13.17
C ASP A 316 8.20 20.61 13.98
N MET A 317 7.59 21.62 14.60
CA MET A 317 8.31 22.56 15.47
C MET A 317 8.99 21.86 16.65
N ASN A 318 8.32 20.90 17.30
CA ASN A 318 8.91 20.13 18.40
C ASN A 318 10.17 19.36 17.97
N SER A 319 10.21 18.87 16.72
CA SER A 319 11.40 18.19 16.18
C SER A 319 12.62 19.12 15.97
N ILE A 320 12.41 20.44 15.99
CA ILE A 320 13.45 21.48 15.86
C ILE A 320 13.84 22.03 17.23
N LEU A 321 12.86 22.21 18.12
CA LEU A 321 13.08 22.72 19.47
C LEU A 321 14.00 21.82 20.31
N VAL A 322 13.84 20.49 20.20
CA VAL A 322 14.66 19.54 20.97
C VAL A 322 16.16 19.65 20.62
N PRO A 323 16.60 19.55 19.35
CA PRO A 323 18.00 19.82 19.00
C PRO A 323 18.45 21.24 19.30
N LYS A 324 17.61 22.26 19.06
CA LYS A 324 17.97 23.67 19.31
C LYS A 324 18.34 23.90 20.78
N LEU A 325 17.51 23.44 21.71
CA LEU A 325 17.72 23.66 23.15
C LEU A 325 18.90 22.86 23.71
N ASP A 326 19.21 21.71 23.10
CA ASP A 326 20.29 20.84 23.55
C ASP A 326 21.66 21.19 22.94
N ILE A 327 21.70 21.66 21.69
CA ILE A 327 22.93 22.11 21.00
C ILE A 327 23.24 23.57 21.32
N ASP A 328 22.22 24.42 21.44
CA ASP A 328 22.31 25.86 21.71
C ASP A 328 23.17 26.63 20.70
N PRO A 329 22.78 26.63 19.40
CA PRO A 329 23.49 27.38 18.36
C PRO A 329 23.24 28.89 18.49
N THR A 330 24.10 29.70 17.86
CA THR A 330 23.90 31.15 17.75
C THR A 330 22.60 31.48 17.02
N HIS A 331 22.32 30.74 15.93
CA HIS A 331 21.10 30.91 15.13
C HIS A 331 20.46 29.56 14.81
N THR A 332 19.14 29.55 14.69
CA THR A 332 18.38 28.41 14.15
C THR A 332 17.43 28.92 13.07
N VAL A 333 17.52 28.33 11.88
CA VAL A 333 16.68 28.68 10.73
C VAL A 333 15.80 27.48 10.39
N LEU A 334 14.51 27.71 10.17
CA LEU A 334 13.57 26.76 9.59
C LEU A 334 13.19 27.27 8.21
N VAL A 335 13.46 26.48 7.17
CA VAL A 335 13.06 26.79 5.78
C VAL A 335 11.99 25.81 5.30
N THR A 336 10.96 26.32 4.61
CA THR A 336 9.81 25.58 4.11
C THR A 336 9.26 26.21 2.82
N VAL A 337 8.78 25.38 1.88
CA VAL A 337 7.88 25.74 0.77
C VAL A 337 6.42 25.38 1.07
N SER A 338 6.17 24.65 2.16
CA SER A 338 4.84 24.35 2.67
C SER A 338 4.28 25.49 3.51
N GLY A 339 2.95 25.66 3.47
CA GLY A 339 2.24 26.62 4.32
C GLY A 339 2.44 26.37 5.82
N ILE A 340 2.19 27.40 6.63
CA ILE A 340 2.38 27.37 8.08
C ILE A 340 1.02 27.27 8.76
N ASN A 341 0.85 26.31 9.68
CA ASN A 341 -0.39 26.15 10.44
C ASN A 341 -0.42 27.05 11.69
N ASP A 342 -1.63 27.34 12.19
CA ASP A 342 -1.86 28.31 13.26
C ASP A 342 -0.97 28.07 14.51
N GLY A 343 -0.35 29.15 14.99
CA GLY A 343 0.49 29.16 16.18
C GLY A 343 1.97 28.83 15.96
N VAL A 344 2.35 28.21 14.82
CA VAL A 344 3.75 27.87 14.52
C VAL A 344 4.65 29.10 14.46
N GLU A 345 4.21 30.20 13.83
CA GLU A 345 4.98 31.45 13.81
C GLU A 345 5.26 32.00 15.21
N ASN A 346 4.28 31.91 16.12
CA ASN A 346 4.40 32.43 17.48
C ASN A 346 5.40 31.59 18.29
N LEU A 347 5.40 30.27 18.09
CA LEU A 347 6.41 29.38 18.66
C LEU A 347 7.81 29.69 18.10
N ALA A 348 7.94 29.86 16.79
CA ALA A 348 9.22 30.21 16.16
C ALA A 348 9.78 31.53 16.71
N LYS A 349 8.96 32.58 16.77
CA LYS A 349 9.30 33.88 17.36
C LYS A 349 9.69 33.76 18.84
N HIS A 350 8.94 33.01 19.64
CA HIS A 350 9.19 32.85 21.07
C HIS A 350 10.53 32.16 21.36
N TYR A 351 10.89 31.13 20.58
CA TYR A 351 12.10 30.36 20.78
C TYR A 351 13.32 30.87 19.98
N GLY A 352 13.20 31.98 19.25
CA GLY A 352 14.30 32.52 18.43
C GLY A 352 14.68 31.59 17.27
N ILE A 353 13.67 31.08 16.55
CA ILE A 353 13.84 30.35 15.29
C ILE A 353 13.44 31.28 14.15
N HIS A 354 14.36 31.51 13.22
CA HIS A 354 14.11 32.28 12.01
C HIS A 354 13.34 31.41 11.01
N LEU A 355 12.05 31.70 10.85
CA LEU A 355 11.16 31.00 9.93
C LEU A 355 11.17 31.68 8.56
N ILE A 356 11.59 30.95 7.52
CA ILE A 356 11.57 31.36 6.12
C ILE A 356 10.60 30.43 5.40
N SER A 357 9.47 30.99 4.96
CA SER A 357 8.42 30.27 4.26
C SER A 357 8.15 30.97 2.94
N GLU A 358 8.64 30.40 1.84
CA GLU A 358 8.63 31.01 0.51
C GLU A 358 8.15 29.98 -0.52
N PRO A 359 7.46 30.37 -1.60
CA PRO A 359 6.77 29.41 -2.49
C PRO A 359 7.71 28.57 -3.36
N ASP A 360 9.01 28.90 -3.44
CA ASP A 360 10.01 28.12 -4.17
C ASP A 360 11.42 28.25 -3.56
N PHE A 361 12.30 27.31 -3.91
CA PHE A 361 13.65 27.22 -3.38
C PHE A 361 14.58 28.38 -3.77
N SER A 362 14.37 29.05 -4.90
CA SER A 362 15.18 30.23 -5.28
C SER A 362 14.86 31.43 -4.39
N GLN A 363 13.60 31.56 -3.95
CA GLN A 363 13.21 32.56 -2.96
C GLN A 363 13.76 32.20 -1.59
N ILE A 364 13.67 30.93 -1.14
CA ILE A 364 14.32 30.49 0.12
C ILE A 364 15.82 30.84 0.12
N LEU A 365 16.56 30.54 -0.95
CA LEU A 365 18.00 30.83 -1.04
C LEU A 365 18.29 32.33 -0.91
N THR A 366 17.51 33.18 -1.59
CA THR A 366 17.65 34.64 -1.50
C THR A 366 17.43 35.13 -0.07
N ARG A 367 16.44 34.57 0.63
CA ARG A 367 16.06 34.98 1.99
C ARG A 367 17.02 34.46 3.05
N VAL A 368 17.66 33.31 2.82
CA VAL A 368 18.81 32.85 3.62
C VAL A 368 20.05 33.70 3.34
N GLU A 369 20.30 34.10 2.09
CA GLU A 369 21.41 35.00 1.74
C GLU A 369 21.26 36.37 2.42
N GLU A 370 20.05 36.96 2.40
CA GLU A 370 19.72 38.17 3.15
C GLU A 370 20.03 38.01 4.65
N PHE A 371 19.48 36.96 5.29
CA PHE A 371 19.67 36.69 6.72
C PHE A 371 21.15 36.52 7.10
N VAL A 372 21.92 35.72 6.34
CA VAL A 372 23.34 35.52 6.59
C VAL A 372 24.15 36.80 6.30
N SER A 373 23.79 37.56 5.26
CA SER A 373 24.44 38.83 4.91
C SER A 373 24.26 39.91 5.97
N GLU A 374 23.04 40.07 6.50
CA GLU A 374 22.75 41.02 7.57
C GLU A 374 23.56 40.68 8.83
N TRP A 375 23.56 39.41 9.23
CA TRP A 375 24.33 38.94 10.39
C TRP A 375 25.85 39.09 10.20
N TYR A 376 26.38 38.67 9.03
CA TYR A 376 27.80 38.79 8.71
C TYR A 376 28.26 40.26 8.69
N SER A 377 27.42 41.16 8.17
CA SER A 377 27.69 42.61 8.13
C SER A 377 27.67 43.29 9.50
N GLN A 378 26.93 42.74 10.48
CA GLN A 378 26.89 43.24 11.85
C GLN A 378 28.12 42.79 12.65
N ASN A 379 28.65 41.59 12.37
CA ASN A 379 29.71 40.97 13.17
C ASN A 379 31.13 41.08 12.55
N HIS A 380 31.26 41.40 11.25
CA HIS A 380 32.55 41.54 10.58
C HIS A 380 32.68 42.83 9.75
N SER A 381 33.68 43.65 10.09
CA SER A 381 34.06 44.82 9.30
C SER A 381 34.50 44.43 7.88
N LYS A 382 33.86 45.04 6.86
CA LYS A 382 34.07 44.77 5.42
C LYS A 382 35.53 44.48 5.02
N PRO A 383 35.80 43.34 4.36
CA PRO A 383 36.96 43.19 3.48
C PRO A 383 36.83 44.08 2.24
N ALA A 384 37.96 44.40 1.61
CA ALA A 384 38.01 45.25 0.42
C ALA A 384 37.42 44.60 -0.84
N SER A 385 36.87 45.43 -1.72
CA SER A 385 36.26 45.08 -3.00
C SER A 385 37.25 44.51 -4.02
N SER A 386 36.93 43.38 -4.66
CA SER A 386 37.32 43.09 -6.05
C SER A 386 36.61 41.90 -6.72
N SER A 387 35.98 40.96 -5.98
CA SER A 387 35.37 39.74 -6.57
C SER A 387 33.84 39.71 -6.60
N PHE A 388 33.14 40.65 -5.94
CA PHE A 388 31.68 40.55 -5.78
C PHE A 388 30.89 41.01 -7.02
N GLU A 389 31.39 41.99 -7.78
CA GLU A 389 30.68 42.50 -8.96
C GLU A 389 30.66 41.50 -10.13
N SER A 390 31.69 40.65 -10.28
CA SER A 390 31.75 39.65 -11.36
C SER A 390 30.72 38.52 -11.20
N LEU A 391 30.46 38.08 -9.96
CA LEU A 391 29.42 37.10 -9.67
C LEU A 391 28.01 37.64 -9.95
N VAL A 392 27.78 38.92 -9.65
CA VAL A 392 26.48 39.58 -9.91
C VAL A 392 26.25 39.84 -11.40
N SER A 393 27.30 40.07 -12.21
CA SER A 393 27.16 40.22 -13.67
C SER A 393 26.82 38.91 -14.39
N ASP A 394 27.40 37.79 -13.97
CA ASP A 394 27.22 36.49 -14.65
C ASP A 394 25.83 35.87 -14.43
N LEU A 395 25.16 36.20 -13.32
CA LEU A 395 23.77 35.80 -13.06
C LEU A 395 22.76 36.65 -13.82
N LYS A 396 23.05 37.93 -14.08
CA LYS A 396 22.15 38.83 -14.83
C LYS A 396 22.23 38.66 -16.34
N SER A 397 23.39 38.27 -16.88
CA SER A 397 23.57 38.07 -18.33
C SER A 397 22.76 36.88 -18.89
N LYS A 398 22.54 35.83 -18.10
CA LYS A 398 21.84 34.60 -18.55
C LYS A 398 20.31 34.67 -18.63
N LYS A 399 19.65 35.69 -18.06
CA LYS A 399 18.18 35.88 -18.14
C LYS A 399 17.72 36.82 -19.27
N GLY A 400 18.63 37.29 -20.13
CA GLY A 400 18.32 38.28 -21.18
C GLY A 400 18.79 37.89 -22.58
N GLY A 401 18.29 36.79 -23.18
CA GLY A 401 18.71 36.46 -24.54
C GLY A 401 18.19 35.21 -25.24
N LYS A 402 16.88 35.10 -25.50
CA LYS A 402 16.31 35.19 -26.88
C LYS A 402 14.80 34.92 -26.92
N LYS A 403 14.20 35.40 -28.01
CA LYS A 403 12.81 35.18 -28.44
C LYS A 403 12.55 33.72 -28.77
#